data_AF-A0A2Z5R038-F1
#
_entry.id   AF-A0A2Z5R038-F1
#
_cell.length_a   1.000
_cell.length_b   1.000
_cell.length_c   1.000
_cell.angle_alpha   90.00
_cell.angle_beta   90.00
_cell.angle_gamma   90.00
#
_symmetry.space_group_name_H-M   'P 1'
#
loop_
_entity.id
_entity.type
_entity.pdbx_description
1 polymer ?
#
loop_
_entity_poly.entity_id
_entity_poly.type
_entity_poly.pdbx_seq_one_letter_code
_entity_poly.pdbx_strand_id
1 'polypeptide(L)'
;MYYAVGLAGEHGYSRTRTLWQVGANPLFIASFVSSGHNDSMMTLFMVASLYIAKRHRTFWGGMAAVTVLALGVAVKPLALVVLPFVGLLWAGEYASWPRRFVYWALSLVVLFTEMWLMGAVTGLGFGWVSALSTTAGQFIWFTPLGLVIGAVVTAPGVSPETADHYKHIIEYIGKGLGMAGAILFAFFGRDREIVRRAGLAIIVMLVLSPMIQPWYLLWALPMIAATGIRTNFQLMWYFATTVFFMALSVSDQLAISPYLLDFDKHMAQLIAGLVCLGYVLYLLLLDPGTHALTRNTLMPKMLLAHIPRWSMRTRMNLKRAKAEYAAAKLLRSEQKKQRVAKAPSASQQAHKADASGKQQEGQADTSVHNNNSGE
;
A
#
# COMPACT_ATOMS: atom_id res chain seq x y z
N MET A 1 6.03 16.06 -11.31
CA MET A 1 5.14 15.72 -12.45
C MET A 1 5.73 14.64 -13.35
N TYR A 2 6.93 14.82 -13.92
CA TYR A 2 7.59 13.85 -14.81
C TYR A 2 7.53 12.39 -14.30
N TYR A 3 7.98 12.14 -13.07
CA TYR A 3 8.01 10.78 -12.50
C TYR A 3 6.62 10.15 -12.29
N ALA A 4 5.61 10.94 -11.95
CA ALA A 4 4.24 10.44 -11.80
C ALA A 4 3.66 9.99 -13.15
N VAL A 5 3.90 10.79 -14.20
CA VAL A 5 3.51 10.46 -15.58
C VAL A 5 4.31 9.25 -16.09
N GLY A 6 5.59 9.16 -15.75
CA GLY A 6 6.43 8.00 -16.04
C GLY A 6 5.85 6.72 -15.43
N LEU A 7 5.52 6.75 -14.13
CA LEU A 7 4.87 5.64 -13.44
C LEU A 7 3.54 5.24 -14.09
N ALA A 8 2.72 6.20 -14.51
CA ALA A 8 1.49 5.90 -15.24
C ALA A 8 1.76 5.10 -16.51
N GLY A 9 2.82 5.45 -17.25
CA GLY A 9 3.31 4.69 -18.40
C GLY A 9 3.72 3.27 -18.05
N GLU A 10 4.52 3.08 -16.98
CA GLU A 10 4.95 1.75 -16.52
C GLU A 10 3.78 0.86 -16.05
N HIS A 11 2.66 1.46 -15.64
CA HIS A 11 1.44 0.76 -15.23
C HIS A 11 0.37 0.64 -16.34
N GLY A 12 0.63 1.16 -17.54
CA GLY A 12 -0.33 1.13 -18.66
C GLY A 12 -1.53 2.07 -18.49
N TYR A 13 -1.42 3.10 -17.66
CA TYR A 13 -2.45 4.14 -17.47
C TYR A 13 -2.16 5.40 -18.29
N SER A 14 -3.19 6.22 -18.50
CA SER A 14 -3.09 7.46 -19.28
C SER A 14 -2.17 8.48 -18.60
N ARG A 15 -1.04 8.75 -19.26
CA ARG A 15 -0.07 9.80 -18.92
C ARG A 15 -0.72 11.18 -18.81
N THR A 16 -1.56 11.52 -19.78
CA THR A 16 -2.28 12.79 -19.82
C THR A 16 -3.21 12.93 -18.63
N ARG A 17 -3.99 11.89 -18.33
CA ARG A 17 -4.91 11.92 -17.17
C ARG A 17 -4.16 12.10 -15.86
N THR A 18 -3.03 11.40 -15.68
CA THR A 18 -2.20 11.56 -14.48
C THR A 18 -1.60 12.97 -14.38
N LEU A 19 -1.18 13.58 -15.50
CA LEU A 19 -0.69 14.96 -15.50
C LEU A 19 -1.77 15.94 -15.04
N TRP A 20 -3.00 15.81 -15.55
CA TRP A 20 -4.13 16.63 -15.09
C TRP A 20 -4.44 16.40 -13.61
N GLN A 21 -4.40 15.15 -13.15
CA GLN A 21 -4.74 14.81 -11.78
C GLN A 21 -3.68 15.23 -10.74
N VAL A 22 -2.43 15.37 -11.15
CA VAL A 22 -1.32 15.69 -10.24
C VAL A 22 -0.84 17.13 -10.44
N GLY A 23 -0.53 17.53 -11.67
CA GLY A 23 0.09 18.82 -11.97
C GLY A 23 -0.90 19.97 -12.04
N ALA A 24 -2.04 19.76 -12.72
CA ALA A 24 -3.10 20.76 -12.82
C ALA A 24 -4.07 20.74 -11.62
N ASN A 25 -3.74 19.98 -10.58
CA ASN A 25 -4.53 19.95 -9.36
C ASN A 25 -4.38 21.30 -8.62
N PRO A 26 -5.48 22.01 -8.30
CA PRO A 26 -5.41 23.33 -7.68
C PRO A 26 -4.73 23.32 -6.31
N LEU A 27 -4.92 22.25 -5.52
CA LEU A 27 -4.24 22.07 -4.24
C LEU A 27 -2.73 21.91 -4.44
N PHE A 28 -2.28 21.20 -5.48
CA PHE A 28 -0.86 21.12 -5.83
C PHE A 28 -0.29 22.51 -6.18
N ILE A 29 -0.99 23.28 -7.01
CA ILE A 29 -0.53 24.61 -7.43
C ILE A 29 -0.46 25.56 -6.24
N ALA A 30 -1.50 25.61 -5.40
CA ALA A 30 -1.53 26.49 -4.25
C ALA A 30 -0.52 26.08 -3.17
N SER A 31 -0.50 24.80 -2.80
CA SER A 31 0.27 24.34 -1.64
C SER A 31 1.71 23.94 -1.94
N PHE A 32 2.08 23.54 -3.15
CA PHE A 32 3.45 23.13 -3.48
C PHE A 32 4.17 24.17 -4.34
N VAL A 33 3.49 24.76 -5.34
CA VAL A 33 4.12 25.70 -6.25
C VAL A 33 4.12 27.11 -5.68
N SER A 34 2.93 27.64 -5.34
CA SER A 34 2.77 29.05 -4.98
C SER A 34 3.36 29.39 -3.61
N SER A 35 3.24 28.47 -2.64
CA SER A 35 3.79 28.67 -1.29
C SER A 35 5.25 28.20 -1.14
N GLY A 36 5.83 27.53 -2.14
CA GLY A 36 7.19 26.98 -2.04
C GLY A 36 7.38 25.92 -0.95
N HIS A 37 6.35 25.15 -0.61
CA HIS A 37 6.39 24.22 0.52
C HIS A 37 7.36 23.05 0.27
N ASN A 38 8.25 22.77 1.24
CA ASN A 38 9.22 21.67 1.19
C ASN A 38 8.63 20.26 0.99
N ASP A 39 7.36 20.04 1.32
CA ASP A 39 6.64 18.78 1.06
C ASP A 39 6.61 18.42 -0.43
N SER A 40 6.71 19.43 -1.29
CA SER A 40 6.87 19.25 -2.73
C SER A 40 8.13 18.45 -3.08
N MET A 41 9.27 18.77 -2.45
CA MET A 41 10.54 18.07 -2.64
C MET A 41 10.50 16.66 -2.05
N MET A 42 9.97 16.51 -0.83
CA MET A 42 9.77 15.19 -0.23
C MET A 42 8.94 14.28 -1.14
N THR A 43 7.80 14.78 -1.62
CA THR A 43 6.90 14.04 -2.52
C THR A 43 7.57 13.74 -3.86
N LEU A 44 8.33 14.69 -4.41
CA LEU A 44 9.11 14.48 -5.63
C LEU A 44 10.04 13.27 -5.49
N PHE A 45 10.84 13.23 -4.42
CA PHE A 45 11.80 12.15 -4.16
C PHE A 45 11.13 10.80 -3.88
N MET A 46 10.00 10.80 -3.16
CA MET A 46 9.17 9.58 -2.98
C MET A 46 8.67 9.02 -4.31
N VAL A 47 8.16 9.87 -5.21
CA VAL A 47 7.64 9.42 -6.52
C VAL A 47 8.79 9.01 -7.45
N ALA A 48 9.90 9.75 -7.42
CA ALA A 48 11.09 9.47 -8.22
C ALA A 48 11.72 8.13 -7.84
N SER A 49 11.89 7.84 -6.55
CA SER A 49 12.42 6.56 -6.07
C SER A 49 11.56 5.38 -6.51
N LEU A 50 10.23 5.46 -6.36
CA LEU A 50 9.31 4.44 -6.85
C LEU A 50 9.39 4.24 -8.37
N TYR A 51 9.51 5.34 -9.14
CA TYR A 51 9.69 5.29 -10.59
C TYR A 51 10.98 4.58 -10.97
N ILE A 52 12.12 4.99 -10.38
CA ILE A 52 13.43 4.41 -10.66
C ILE A 52 13.44 2.92 -10.31
N ALA A 53 12.95 2.55 -9.13
CA ALA A 53 12.89 1.14 -8.71
C ALA A 53 11.96 0.29 -9.58
N LYS A 54 10.86 0.87 -10.10
CA LYS A 54 9.93 0.15 -10.98
C LYS A 54 10.51 -0.04 -12.38
N ARG A 55 11.09 1.02 -12.96
CA ARG A 55 11.61 1.04 -14.33
C ARG A 55 12.96 0.33 -14.46
N HIS A 56 13.83 0.49 -13.48
CA HIS A 56 15.17 -0.09 -13.47
C HIS A 56 15.26 -1.17 -12.38
N ARG A 57 14.70 -2.35 -12.66
CA ARG A 57 14.71 -3.51 -11.74
C ARG A 57 16.07 -4.24 -11.71
N THR A 58 17.15 -3.47 -11.63
CA THR A 58 18.53 -3.95 -11.52
C THR A 58 19.07 -3.66 -10.13
N PHE A 59 20.24 -4.21 -9.80
CA PHE A 59 20.90 -3.91 -8.53
C PHE A 59 21.15 -2.41 -8.36
N TRP A 60 21.76 -1.78 -9.36
CA TRP A 60 22.05 -0.34 -9.39
C TRP A 60 20.80 0.54 -9.43
N GLY A 61 19.73 0.11 -10.13
CA GLY A 61 18.47 0.85 -10.13
C GLY A 61 17.81 0.89 -8.76
N GLY A 62 17.89 -0.20 -7.99
CA GLY A 62 17.44 -0.21 -6.60
C GLY A 62 18.28 0.65 -5.68
N MET A 63 19.61 0.62 -5.79
CA MET A 63 20.49 1.53 -5.03
C MET A 63 20.14 2.99 -5.33
N ALA A 64 20.08 3.38 -6.61
CA ALA A 64 19.73 4.73 -7.02
C ALA A 64 18.34 5.16 -6.50
N ALA A 65 17.37 4.25 -6.49
CA ALA A 65 16.05 4.53 -5.93
C ALA A 65 16.11 4.79 -4.41
N VAL A 66 16.91 4.03 -3.66
CA VAL A 66 17.10 4.25 -2.23
C VAL A 66 17.83 5.57 -1.98
N THR A 67 18.88 5.89 -2.75
CA THR A 67 19.59 7.17 -2.69
C THR A 67 18.66 8.36 -2.90
N VAL A 68 17.83 8.30 -3.94
CA VAL A 68 16.82 9.33 -4.21
C VAL A 68 15.81 9.43 -3.06
N LEU A 69 15.43 8.31 -2.45
CA LEU A 69 14.54 8.32 -1.30
C LEU A 69 15.21 8.92 -0.05
N ALA A 70 16.50 8.69 0.17
CA ALA A 70 17.26 9.26 1.28
C ALA A 70 17.28 10.80 1.22
N LEU A 71 17.36 11.40 0.03
CA LEU A 71 17.16 12.84 -0.15
C LEU A 71 15.77 13.30 0.31
N GLY A 72 14.72 12.50 0.04
CA GLY A 72 13.38 12.74 0.55
C GLY A 72 13.29 12.69 2.07
N VAL A 73 13.98 11.72 2.69
CA VAL A 73 14.07 11.57 4.16
C VAL A 73 14.81 12.74 4.79
N ALA A 74 15.87 13.22 4.16
CA ALA A 74 16.61 14.40 4.59
C ALA A 74 15.75 15.68 4.56
N VAL A 75 14.82 15.80 3.60
CA VAL A 75 13.81 16.88 3.61
C VAL A 75 12.80 16.67 4.72
N LYS A 76 12.19 15.48 4.79
CA LYS A 76 11.22 15.09 5.80
C LYS A 76 11.24 13.58 6.05
N PRO A 77 11.45 13.12 7.30
CA PRO A 77 11.58 11.70 7.61
C PRO A 77 10.37 10.83 7.26
N LEU A 78 9.19 11.44 7.11
CA LEU A 78 7.98 10.76 6.64
C LEU A 78 8.19 9.97 5.34
N ALA A 79 9.09 10.41 4.46
CA ALA A 79 9.41 9.71 3.21
C ALA A 79 9.82 8.22 3.44
N LEU A 80 10.31 7.87 4.64
CA LEU A 80 10.62 6.49 5.04
C LEU A 80 9.46 5.52 4.84
N VAL A 81 8.21 5.99 4.89
CA VAL A 81 7.02 5.16 4.65
C VAL A 81 7.05 4.47 3.27
N VAL A 82 7.77 5.03 2.30
CA VAL A 82 7.92 4.49 0.94
C VAL A 82 9.05 3.45 0.84
N LEU A 83 9.98 3.41 1.79
CA LEU A 83 11.17 2.54 1.75
C LEU A 83 10.85 1.05 1.61
N PRO A 84 9.87 0.47 2.34
CA PRO A 84 9.53 -0.94 2.15
C PRO A 84 9.05 -1.25 0.74
N PHE A 85 8.37 -0.30 0.08
CA PHE A 85 7.87 -0.48 -1.28
C PHE A 85 8.97 -0.37 -2.32
N VAL A 86 9.95 0.53 -2.12
CA VAL A 86 11.18 0.56 -2.93
C VAL A 86 11.95 -0.75 -2.80
N GLY A 87 12.11 -1.27 -1.59
CA GLY A 87 12.78 -2.56 -1.36
C GLY A 87 12.04 -3.75 -1.99
N LEU A 88 10.70 -3.75 -2.00
CA LEU A 88 9.92 -4.76 -2.74
C LEU A 88 10.13 -4.68 -4.25
N LEU A 89 10.18 -3.45 -4.80
CA LEU A 89 10.48 -3.25 -6.22
C LEU A 89 11.90 -3.72 -6.53
N TRP A 90 12.88 -3.42 -5.66
CA TRP A 90 14.26 -3.85 -5.80
C TRP A 90 14.42 -5.37 -5.71
N ALA A 91 13.65 -6.03 -4.85
CA ALA A 91 13.68 -7.49 -4.69
C ALA A 91 13.30 -8.23 -5.99
N GLY A 92 12.37 -7.67 -6.78
CA GLY A 92 11.87 -8.24 -8.03
C GLY A 92 10.47 -8.84 -7.93
N GLU A 93 9.80 -9.02 -9.07
CA GLU A 93 8.36 -9.34 -9.17
C GLU A 93 7.98 -10.66 -8.51
N TYR A 94 8.83 -11.68 -8.63
CA TYR A 94 8.61 -13.03 -8.08
C TYR A 94 9.54 -13.34 -6.91
N ALA A 95 10.06 -12.33 -6.23
CA ALA A 95 10.96 -12.52 -5.10
C ALA A 95 10.28 -13.31 -3.97
N SER A 96 10.97 -14.35 -3.49
CA SER A 96 10.62 -15.07 -2.28
C SER A 96 10.70 -14.17 -1.05
N TRP A 97 10.02 -14.54 0.04
CA TRP A 97 10.05 -13.78 1.29
C TRP A 97 11.45 -13.55 1.86
N PRO A 98 12.34 -14.56 1.92
CA PRO A 98 13.72 -14.34 2.37
C PRO A 98 14.43 -13.27 1.52
N ARG A 99 14.27 -13.31 0.20
CA ARG A 99 14.84 -12.30 -0.71
C ARG A 99 14.28 -10.91 -0.40
N ARG A 100 12.98 -10.76 -0.17
CA ARG A 100 12.37 -9.47 0.19
C ARG A 100 12.96 -8.90 1.49
N PHE A 101 13.15 -9.73 2.51
CA PHE A 101 13.79 -9.31 3.76
C PHE A 101 15.25 -8.87 3.55
N VAL A 102 16.01 -9.57 2.72
CA VAL A 102 17.38 -9.16 2.35
C VAL A 102 17.37 -7.78 1.68
N TYR A 103 16.49 -7.54 0.70
CA TYR A 103 16.43 -6.24 0.03
C TYR A 103 15.86 -5.13 0.91
N TRP A 104 15.01 -5.42 1.89
CA TRP A 104 14.65 -4.46 2.93
C TRP A 104 15.82 -4.11 3.83
N ALA A 105 16.59 -5.10 4.28
CA ALA A 105 17.80 -4.87 5.06
C ALA A 105 18.83 -4.05 4.27
N LEU A 106 19.07 -4.39 2.99
CA LEU A 106 19.93 -3.60 2.11
C LEU A 106 19.43 -2.17 1.92
N SER A 107 18.12 -1.97 1.74
CA SER A 107 17.53 -0.64 1.61
C SER A 107 17.73 0.20 2.87
N LEU A 108 17.60 -0.42 4.05
CA LEU A 108 17.88 0.24 5.33
C LEU A 108 19.36 0.60 5.46
N VAL A 109 20.28 -0.34 5.17
CA VAL A 109 21.73 -0.09 5.26
C VAL A 109 22.13 1.06 4.35
N VAL A 110 21.74 1.04 3.07
CA VAL A 110 22.07 2.12 2.12
C VAL A 110 21.55 3.46 2.63
N LEU A 111 20.27 3.52 3.01
CA LEU A 111 19.66 4.76 3.49
C LEU A 111 20.35 5.30 4.76
N PHE A 112 20.61 4.43 5.75
CA PHE A 112 21.28 4.84 6.98
C PHE A 112 22.70 5.30 6.73
N THR A 113 23.46 4.62 5.86
CA THR A 113 24.81 5.03 5.47
C THR A 113 24.78 6.41 4.82
N GLU A 114 23.86 6.68 3.90
CA GLU A 114 23.74 7.99 3.24
C GLU A 114 23.35 9.09 4.22
N MET A 115 22.38 8.83 5.10
CA MET A 115 21.97 9.78 6.14
C MET A 115 23.11 10.08 7.11
N TRP A 116 23.88 9.07 7.50
CA TRP A 116 25.06 9.23 8.35
C TRP A 116 26.16 10.03 7.65
N LEU A 117 26.46 9.73 6.38
CA LEU A 117 27.44 10.48 5.60
C LEU A 117 27.04 11.95 5.45
N MET A 118 25.76 12.24 5.15
CA MET A 118 25.26 13.61 5.09
C MET A 118 25.38 14.31 6.45
N GLY A 119 25.04 13.63 7.54
CA GLY A 119 25.22 14.14 8.90
C GLY A 119 26.68 14.43 9.25
N ALA A 120 27.61 13.57 8.82
CA ALA A 120 29.05 13.75 9.03
C ALA A 120 29.60 14.93 8.23
N VAL A 121 29.24 15.05 6.94
CA VAL A 121 29.70 16.15 6.06
C VAL A 121 29.16 17.51 6.51
N THR A 122 27.92 17.56 7.01
CA THR A 122 27.28 18.79 7.47
C THR A 122 27.65 19.17 8.91
N GLY A 123 28.34 18.29 9.65
CA GLY A 123 28.63 18.48 11.08
C GLY A 123 27.41 18.29 12.00
N LEU A 124 26.26 17.85 11.46
CA LEU A 124 25.01 17.66 12.22
C LEU A 124 24.92 16.28 12.90
N GLY A 125 25.75 15.32 12.48
CA GLY A 125 25.72 13.95 13.01
C GLY A 125 24.32 13.34 12.96
N PHE A 126 23.81 12.86 14.10
CA PHE A 126 22.46 12.32 14.25
C PHE A 126 21.43 13.34 14.75
N GLY A 127 21.71 14.64 14.67
CA GLY A 127 20.80 15.70 15.14
C GLY A 127 19.39 15.63 14.53
N TRP A 128 19.26 15.07 13.32
CA TRP A 128 17.98 14.82 12.66
C TRP A 128 17.07 13.84 13.44
N VAL A 129 17.63 12.91 14.24
CA VAL A 129 16.85 11.99 15.07
C VAL A 129 16.16 12.75 16.20
N SER A 130 16.87 13.69 16.83
CA SER A 130 16.29 14.54 17.87
C SER A 130 15.23 15.49 17.30
N ALA A 131 15.41 15.98 16.07
CA ALA A 131 14.43 16.84 15.42
C ALA A 131 13.05 16.17 15.20
N LEU A 132 13.00 14.82 15.19
CA LEU A 132 11.75 14.05 15.03
C LEU A 132 10.75 14.19 16.20
N SER A 133 11.19 14.62 17.39
CA SER A 133 10.32 14.68 18.58
C SER A 133 9.50 15.97 18.71
N THR A 134 9.70 16.95 17.82
CA THR A 134 9.20 18.32 17.95
C THR A 134 7.69 18.52 17.68
N THR A 135 6.97 17.50 17.19
CA THR A 135 5.58 17.64 16.69
C THR A 135 4.53 16.87 17.53
N ALA A 136 4.74 16.72 18.83
CA ALA A 136 3.78 16.07 19.73
C ALA A 136 2.64 17.03 20.15
N GLY A 137 1.41 16.51 20.30
CA GLY A 137 0.31 17.23 20.98
C GLY A 137 -0.57 18.15 20.12
N GLN A 138 -0.53 18.04 18.79
CA GLN A 138 -1.40 18.81 17.89
C GLN A 138 -2.46 17.89 17.24
N PHE A 139 -3.71 18.35 17.22
CA PHE A 139 -4.81 17.68 16.52
C PHE A 139 -5.61 18.69 15.70
N ILE A 140 -6.32 18.20 14.68
CA ILE A 140 -7.19 19.03 13.84
C ILE A 140 -8.61 18.48 13.88
N TRP A 141 -9.58 19.36 14.17
CA TRP A 141 -10.97 19.04 14.46
C TRP A 141 -11.70 18.23 13.37
N PHE A 142 -11.37 18.43 12.09
CA PHE A 142 -12.03 17.72 10.98
C PHE A 142 -11.48 16.32 10.72
N THR A 143 -10.39 15.92 11.37
CA THR A 143 -9.83 14.58 11.22
C THR A 143 -10.71 13.55 11.94
N PRO A 144 -10.77 12.29 11.49
CA PRO A 144 -11.57 11.27 12.18
C PRO A 144 -11.21 11.14 13.67
N LEU A 145 -9.92 11.15 14.01
CA LEU A 145 -9.47 11.12 15.40
C LEU A 145 -9.65 12.46 16.10
N GLY A 146 -9.53 13.59 15.40
CA GLY A 146 -9.80 14.90 15.96
C GLY A 146 -11.27 15.09 16.37
N LEU A 147 -12.21 14.51 15.64
CA LEU A 147 -13.63 14.45 16.02
C LEU A 147 -13.82 13.64 17.31
N VAL A 148 -13.14 12.50 17.43
CA VAL A 148 -13.19 11.67 18.65
C VAL A 148 -12.55 12.41 19.83
N ILE A 149 -11.37 13.02 19.64
CA ILE A 149 -10.70 13.83 20.65
C ILE A 149 -11.62 14.98 21.08
N GLY A 150 -12.20 15.72 20.13
CA GLY A 150 -13.14 16.80 20.41
C GLY A 150 -14.31 16.32 21.27
N ALA A 151 -14.97 15.22 20.89
CA ALA A 151 -16.09 14.67 21.63
C ALA A 151 -15.73 14.24 23.07
N VAL A 152 -14.54 13.66 23.27
CA VAL A 152 -14.06 13.22 24.58
C VAL A 152 -13.66 14.42 25.46
N VAL A 153 -12.95 15.39 24.89
CA VAL A 153 -12.46 16.58 25.61
C VAL A 153 -13.61 17.49 26.03
N THR A 154 -14.69 17.58 25.25
CA THR A 154 -15.87 18.39 25.58
C THR A 154 -16.93 17.65 26.39
N ALA A 155 -16.67 16.41 26.81
CA ALA A 155 -17.66 15.62 27.55
C ALA A 155 -17.90 16.21 28.96
N PRO A 156 -19.17 16.26 29.43
CA PRO A 156 -19.48 16.79 30.76
C PRO A 156 -18.71 16.04 31.86
N GLY A 157 -18.07 16.79 32.77
CA GLY A 157 -17.35 16.23 33.91
C GLY A 157 -15.89 15.82 33.63
N VAL A 158 -15.36 16.06 32.43
CA VAL A 158 -13.94 15.83 32.13
C VAL A 158 -13.12 17.05 32.56
N SER A 159 -12.16 16.86 33.47
CA SER A 159 -11.22 17.92 33.84
C SER A 159 -10.23 18.21 32.69
N PRO A 160 -9.65 19.43 32.59
CA PRO A 160 -8.65 19.75 31.57
C PRO A 160 -7.46 18.79 31.55
N GLU A 161 -7.00 18.33 32.73
CA GLU A 161 -5.92 17.36 32.87
C GLU A 161 -6.29 15.98 32.30
N THR A 162 -7.52 15.54 32.58
CA THR A 162 -8.04 14.26 32.06
C THR A 162 -8.23 14.33 30.54
N ALA A 163 -8.71 15.47 30.03
CA ALA A 163 -8.84 15.73 28.61
C ALA A 163 -7.50 15.65 27.86
N ASP A 164 -6.45 16.27 28.41
CA ASP A 164 -5.11 16.22 27.82
C ASP A 164 -4.53 14.80 27.83
N HIS A 165 -4.77 14.05 28.90
CA HIS A 165 -4.38 12.64 28.99
C HIS A 165 -5.07 11.78 27.91
N TYR A 166 -6.39 11.91 27.75
CA TYR A 166 -7.13 11.16 26.71
C TYR A 166 -6.71 11.56 25.30
N LYS A 167 -6.48 12.85 25.05
CA LYS A 167 -5.97 13.35 23.78
C LYS A 167 -4.65 12.64 23.43
N HIS A 168 -3.68 12.62 24.35
CA HIS A 168 -2.41 11.95 24.11
C HIS A 168 -2.57 10.45 23.83
N ILE A 169 -3.42 9.74 24.58
CA ILE A 169 -3.70 8.33 24.33
C ILE A 169 -4.24 8.10 22.92
N ILE A 170 -5.25 8.89 22.50
CA ILE A 170 -5.86 8.76 21.18
C ILE A 170 -4.85 9.09 20.08
N GLU A 171 -4.02 10.12 20.27
CA GLU A 171 -2.95 10.48 19.33
C GLU A 171 -1.93 9.34 19.16
N TYR A 172 -1.49 8.72 20.26
CA TYR A 172 -0.52 7.61 20.22
C TYR A 172 -1.12 6.37 19.56
N ILE A 173 -2.36 6.02 19.89
CA ILE A 173 -3.07 4.89 19.25
C ILE A 173 -3.21 5.16 17.76
N GLY A 174 -3.64 6.36 17.36
CA GLY A 174 -3.79 6.76 15.96
C GLY A 174 -2.49 6.63 15.17
N LYS A 175 -1.42 7.26 15.67
CA LYS A 175 -0.08 7.19 15.06
C LYS A 175 0.42 5.73 14.97
N GLY A 176 0.25 4.96 16.05
CA GLY A 176 0.66 3.56 16.11
C GLY A 176 -0.09 2.69 15.08
N LEU A 177 -1.42 2.80 15.03
CA LEU A 177 -2.25 2.08 14.07
C LEU A 177 -2.00 2.53 12.62
N GLY A 178 -1.78 3.83 12.41
CA GLY A 178 -1.42 4.40 11.10
C GLY A 178 -0.10 3.83 10.57
N MET A 179 0.94 3.82 11.41
CA MET A 179 2.25 3.27 11.06
C MET A 179 2.19 1.76 10.86
N ALA A 180 1.53 1.02 11.77
CA ALA A 180 1.33 -0.41 11.63
C ALA A 180 0.55 -0.73 10.34
N GLY A 181 -0.51 0.01 10.04
CA GLY A 181 -1.27 -0.09 8.81
C GLY A 181 -0.39 0.10 7.58
N ALA A 182 0.42 1.17 7.55
CA ALA A 182 1.34 1.45 6.45
C ALA A 182 2.36 0.32 6.23
N ILE A 183 2.92 -0.25 7.30
CA ILE A 183 3.83 -1.39 7.26
C ILE A 183 3.12 -2.64 6.73
N LEU A 184 1.90 -2.92 7.19
CA LEU A 184 1.11 -4.07 6.73
C LEU A 184 0.87 -4.06 5.22
N PHE A 185 0.72 -2.88 4.59
CA PHE A 185 0.61 -2.77 3.13
C PHE A 185 1.85 -3.30 2.38
N ALA A 186 3.02 -3.33 3.01
CA ALA A 186 4.22 -3.93 2.43
C ALA A 186 4.13 -5.46 2.37
N PHE A 187 3.35 -6.08 3.28
CA PHE A 187 3.31 -7.54 3.43
C PHE A 187 2.31 -8.27 2.51
N PHE A 188 1.32 -7.58 1.96
CA PHE A 188 0.25 -8.23 1.17
C PHE A 188 0.08 -7.61 -0.21
N GLY A 189 -0.46 -8.37 -1.16
CA GLY A 189 -0.78 -7.90 -2.51
C GLY A 189 0.23 -8.29 -3.58
N ARG A 190 -0.01 -7.83 -4.81
CA ARG A 190 0.79 -8.21 -6.00
C ARG A 190 1.90 -7.19 -6.28
N ASP A 191 2.91 -7.58 -7.06
CA ASP A 191 4.01 -6.66 -7.47
C ASP A 191 3.47 -5.45 -8.25
N ARG A 192 2.58 -5.70 -9.22
CA ARG A 192 1.94 -4.65 -10.03
C ARG A 192 1.19 -3.58 -9.20
N GLU A 193 0.86 -3.89 -7.96
CA GLU A 193 0.11 -3.01 -7.05
C GLU A 193 1.03 -2.28 -6.06
N ILE A 194 2.35 -2.52 -6.05
CA ILE A 194 3.29 -1.95 -5.06
C ILE A 194 3.18 -0.42 -4.95
N VAL A 195 3.21 0.30 -6.09
CA VAL A 195 3.11 1.77 -6.10
C VAL A 195 1.76 2.22 -5.54
N ARG A 196 0.67 1.54 -5.89
CA ARG A 196 -0.67 1.84 -5.36
C ARG A 196 -0.72 1.59 -3.85
N ARG A 197 -0.13 0.49 -3.39
CA ARG A 197 -0.04 0.15 -1.97
C ARG A 197 0.77 1.17 -1.18
N ALA A 198 1.84 1.74 -1.75
CA ALA A 198 2.57 2.85 -1.13
C ALA A 198 1.68 4.09 -0.93
N GLY A 199 0.90 4.46 -1.96
CA GLY A 199 -0.09 5.55 -1.83
C GLY A 199 -1.18 5.24 -0.80
N LEU A 200 -1.71 4.01 -0.77
CA LEU A 200 -2.72 3.60 0.21
C LEU A 200 -2.17 3.52 1.64
N ALA A 201 -0.91 3.12 1.81
CA ALA A 201 -0.22 3.13 3.10
C ALA A 201 -0.17 4.55 3.69
N ILE A 202 0.18 5.53 2.85
CA ILE A 202 0.15 6.94 3.24
C ILE A 202 -1.28 7.39 3.57
N ILE A 203 -2.28 7.04 2.75
CA ILE A 203 -3.68 7.39 3.04
C ILE A 203 -4.15 6.82 4.38
N VAL A 204 -3.85 5.56 4.69
CA VAL A 204 -4.23 4.94 5.97
C VAL A 204 -3.54 5.62 7.13
N MET A 205 -2.26 5.93 7.00
CA MET A 205 -1.51 6.70 8.00
C MET A 205 -2.13 8.09 8.20
N LEU A 206 -2.58 8.76 7.14
CA LEU A 206 -3.24 10.06 7.23
C LEU A 206 -4.60 9.97 7.91
N VAL A 207 -5.46 9.04 7.49
CA VAL A 207 -6.81 8.87 8.06
C VAL A 207 -6.76 8.54 9.55
N LEU A 208 -5.75 7.79 9.99
CA LEU A 208 -5.50 7.46 11.39
C LEU A 208 -4.62 8.49 12.11
N SER A 209 -4.24 9.59 11.45
CA SER A 209 -3.52 10.68 12.09
C SER A 209 -4.51 11.62 12.81
N PRO A 210 -4.20 12.05 14.05
CA PRO A 210 -4.94 13.13 14.72
C PRO A 210 -4.75 14.49 14.04
N MET A 211 -3.75 14.60 13.16
CA MET A 211 -3.39 15.84 12.46
C MET A 211 -3.21 15.58 10.96
N ILE A 212 -4.13 16.12 10.15
CA ILE A 212 -4.05 16.10 8.69
C ILE A 212 -4.09 17.54 8.21
N GLN A 213 -2.96 18.04 7.71
CA GLN A 213 -2.94 19.35 7.05
C GLN A 213 -3.45 19.24 5.61
N PRO A 214 -3.99 20.32 5.03
CA PRO A 214 -4.61 20.26 3.71
C PRO A 214 -3.76 19.65 2.60
N TRP A 215 -2.46 19.98 2.57
CA TRP A 215 -1.54 19.51 1.52
C TRP A 215 -1.08 18.06 1.70
N TYR A 216 -1.40 17.39 2.82
CA TYR A 216 -0.97 16.02 3.08
C TYR A 216 -1.56 15.03 2.06
N LEU A 217 -2.72 15.35 1.46
CA LEU A 217 -3.31 14.57 0.36
C LEU A 217 -2.32 14.41 -0.81
N LEU A 218 -1.50 15.43 -1.07
CA LEU A 218 -0.56 15.47 -2.19
C LEU A 218 0.60 14.48 -2.02
N TRP A 219 0.84 13.95 -0.82
CA TRP A 219 1.87 12.95 -0.58
C TRP A 219 1.53 11.60 -1.23
N ALA A 220 0.26 11.19 -1.16
CA ALA A 220 -0.22 9.91 -1.70
C ALA A 220 -0.76 10.04 -3.13
N LEU A 221 -1.29 11.21 -3.47
CA LEU A 221 -2.04 11.44 -4.70
C LEU A 221 -1.28 11.01 -5.97
N PRO A 222 0.01 11.33 -6.15
CA PRO A 222 0.75 10.92 -7.34
C PRO A 222 0.80 9.39 -7.53
N MET A 223 0.95 8.62 -6.46
CA MET A 223 0.98 7.15 -6.52
C MET A 223 -0.38 6.57 -6.89
N ILE A 224 -1.47 7.14 -6.36
CA ILE A 224 -2.83 6.71 -6.68
C ILE A 224 -3.21 7.10 -8.11
N ALA A 225 -2.89 8.33 -8.53
CA ALA A 225 -3.17 8.81 -9.89
C ALA A 225 -2.36 8.05 -10.95
N ALA A 226 -1.08 7.75 -10.68
CA ALA A 226 -0.24 6.97 -11.59
C ALA A 226 -0.69 5.51 -11.72
N THR A 227 -1.40 4.97 -10.74
CA THR A 227 -1.93 3.60 -10.78
C THR A 227 -3.42 3.53 -11.13
N GLY A 228 -3.95 4.62 -11.69
CA GLY A 228 -5.30 4.72 -12.22
C GLY A 228 -6.35 5.08 -11.18
N ILE A 229 -7.10 6.15 -11.46
CA ILE A 229 -8.33 6.53 -10.77
C ILE A 229 -9.50 6.21 -11.70
N ARG A 230 -10.43 5.37 -11.26
CA ARG A 230 -11.59 4.98 -12.07
C ARG A 230 -12.59 6.15 -12.16
N THR A 231 -13.26 6.27 -13.31
CA THR A 231 -14.33 7.26 -13.54
C THR A 231 -15.64 6.83 -12.87
N ASN A 232 -15.60 6.71 -11.55
CA ASN A 232 -16.70 6.34 -10.67
C ASN A 232 -16.51 7.06 -9.33
N PHE A 233 -16.93 6.44 -8.22
CA PHE A 233 -16.69 6.96 -6.87
C PHE A 233 -15.25 7.37 -6.58
N GLN A 234 -14.24 6.74 -7.18
CA GLN A 234 -12.84 7.11 -6.96
C GLN A 234 -12.52 8.51 -7.47
N LEU A 235 -13.02 8.86 -8.67
CA LEU A 235 -12.83 10.18 -9.24
C LEU A 235 -13.63 11.23 -8.46
N MET A 236 -14.83 10.88 -7.99
CA MET A 236 -15.63 11.74 -7.11
C MET A 236 -14.89 12.05 -5.81
N TRP A 237 -14.34 11.04 -5.12
CA TRP A 237 -13.54 11.25 -3.92
C TRP A 237 -12.28 12.09 -4.17
N TYR A 238 -11.61 11.87 -5.29
CA TYR A 238 -10.48 12.72 -5.71
C TYR A 238 -10.88 14.19 -5.81
N PHE A 239 -11.99 14.50 -6.48
CA PHE A 239 -12.49 15.87 -6.60
C PHE A 239 -12.94 16.43 -5.25
N ALA A 240 -13.79 15.70 -4.51
CA ALA A 240 -14.32 16.13 -3.23
C ALA A 240 -13.21 16.43 -2.22
N THR A 241 -12.21 15.56 -2.10
CA THR A 241 -11.08 15.78 -1.18
C THR A 241 -10.18 16.92 -1.64
N THR A 242 -9.92 17.07 -2.95
CA THR A 242 -9.15 18.19 -3.48
C THR A 242 -9.84 19.53 -3.19
N VAL A 243 -11.15 19.63 -3.46
CA VAL A 243 -11.90 20.87 -3.22
C VAL A 243 -12.01 21.17 -1.73
N PHE A 244 -12.29 20.15 -0.90
CA PHE A 244 -12.36 20.30 0.55
C PHE A 244 -11.04 20.84 1.14
N PHE A 245 -9.90 20.22 0.81
CA PHE A 245 -8.61 20.68 1.31
C PHE A 245 -8.16 22.00 0.68
N MET A 246 -8.55 22.29 -0.56
CA MET A 246 -8.29 23.61 -1.14
C MET A 246 -9.06 24.71 -0.40
N ALA A 247 -10.34 24.48 -0.10
CA ALA A 247 -11.16 25.39 0.68
C ALA A 247 -10.56 25.65 2.07
N LEU A 248 -10.12 24.60 2.75
CA LEU A 248 -9.42 24.72 4.03
C LEU A 248 -8.11 25.48 3.89
N SER A 249 -7.31 25.22 2.85
CA SER A 249 -6.04 25.92 2.62
C SER A 249 -6.23 27.42 2.44
N VAL A 250 -7.26 27.84 1.69
CA VAL A 250 -7.57 29.26 1.47
C VAL A 250 -8.05 29.91 2.77
N SER A 251 -8.91 29.24 3.53
CA SER A 251 -9.44 29.77 4.80
C SER A 251 -8.35 29.92 5.86
N ASP A 252 -7.41 28.97 5.95
CA ASP A 252 -6.34 28.97 6.95
C ASP A 252 -5.27 30.05 6.67
N GLN A 253 -4.91 30.29 5.40
CA GLN A 253 -3.88 31.26 5.03
C GLN A 253 -4.28 32.74 5.24
N LEU A 254 -5.56 33.04 5.42
CA LEU A 254 -6.03 34.40 5.75
C LEU A 254 -5.49 34.91 7.10
N ALA A 255 -5.02 33.99 7.95
CA ALA A 255 -4.44 34.30 9.26
C ALA A 255 -3.14 35.14 9.21
N ILE A 256 -2.48 35.25 8.06
CA ILE A 256 -1.12 35.79 7.95
C ILE A 256 -1.09 37.15 7.21
N SER A 257 -2.18 37.57 6.57
CA SER A 257 -2.15 38.78 5.73
C SER A 257 -2.05 40.08 6.57
N PRO A 258 -0.93 40.84 6.50
CA PRO A 258 -0.79 42.11 7.21
C PRO A 258 -1.72 43.20 6.68
N TYR A 259 -2.46 42.94 5.59
CA TYR A 259 -3.43 43.86 5.00
C TYR A 259 -4.84 43.74 5.61
N LEU A 260 -5.06 42.80 6.54
CA LEU A 260 -6.34 42.57 7.21
C LEU A 260 -6.28 42.86 8.72
N LEU A 261 -5.29 43.65 9.19
CA LEU A 261 -5.11 43.92 10.62
C LEU A 261 -6.35 44.51 11.30
N ASP A 262 -7.16 45.30 10.57
CA ASP A 262 -8.40 45.90 11.07
C ASP A 262 -9.66 45.06 10.75
N PHE A 263 -9.51 43.94 10.03
CA PHE A 263 -10.63 43.10 9.62
C PHE A 263 -10.73 41.87 10.51
N ASP A 264 -11.94 41.59 11.01
CA ASP A 264 -12.18 40.44 11.88
C ASP A 264 -11.82 39.13 11.16
N LYS A 265 -10.82 38.43 11.70
CA LYS A 265 -10.30 37.17 11.15
C LYS A 265 -11.35 36.08 11.11
N HIS A 266 -12.25 36.00 12.09
CA HIS A 266 -13.33 35.03 12.09
C HIS A 266 -14.34 35.32 11.01
N MET A 267 -14.67 36.60 10.76
CA MET A 267 -15.49 36.99 9.61
C MET A 267 -14.82 36.65 8.28
N ALA A 268 -13.51 36.88 8.14
CA ALA A 268 -12.77 36.49 6.94
C ALA A 268 -12.85 34.98 6.66
N GLN A 269 -12.60 34.18 7.69
CA GLN A 269 -12.67 32.73 7.63
C GLN A 269 -14.10 32.23 7.33
N LEU A 270 -15.11 32.88 7.90
CA LEU A 270 -16.52 32.57 7.65
C LEU A 270 -16.92 32.91 6.22
N ILE A 271 -16.56 34.08 5.70
CA ILE A 271 -16.82 34.47 4.29
C ILE A 271 -16.12 33.49 3.35
N ALA A 272 -14.83 33.20 3.57
CA ALA A 272 -14.09 32.24 2.76
C ALA A 272 -14.72 30.85 2.81
N GLY A 273 -15.15 30.41 3.99
CA GLY A 273 -15.86 29.15 4.19
C GLY A 273 -17.19 29.09 3.43
N LEU A 274 -18.01 30.14 3.49
CA LEU A 274 -19.29 30.24 2.78
C LEU A 274 -19.10 30.29 1.26
N VAL A 275 -18.12 31.05 0.77
CA VAL A 275 -17.79 31.09 -0.67
C VAL A 275 -17.32 29.72 -1.15
N CYS A 276 -16.45 29.06 -0.39
CA CYS A 276 -16.00 27.71 -0.71
C CYS A 276 -17.15 26.69 -0.70
N LEU A 277 -18.03 26.76 0.30
CA LEU A 277 -19.22 25.90 0.39
C LEU A 277 -20.17 26.14 -0.79
N GLY A 278 -20.43 27.41 -1.14
CA GLY A 278 -21.23 27.76 -2.30
C GLY A 278 -20.63 27.22 -3.60
N TYR A 279 -19.32 27.32 -3.77
CA TYR A 279 -18.62 26.76 -4.93
C TYR A 279 -18.67 25.22 -4.97
N VAL A 280 -18.52 24.55 -3.82
CA VAL A 280 -18.70 23.09 -3.71
C VAL A 280 -20.12 22.70 -4.11
N LEU A 281 -21.13 23.38 -3.60
CA LEU A 281 -22.54 23.11 -3.93
C LEU A 281 -22.82 23.36 -5.42
N TYR A 282 -22.25 24.42 -6.00
CA TYR A 282 -22.31 24.66 -7.44
C TYR A 282 -21.71 23.49 -8.24
N LEU A 283 -20.52 23.02 -7.87
CA LEU A 283 -19.89 21.88 -8.56
C LEU A 283 -20.71 20.59 -8.41
N LEU A 284 -21.28 20.32 -7.22
CA LEU A 284 -22.00 19.08 -6.98
C LEU A 284 -23.39 19.05 -7.62
N LEU A 285 -24.08 20.20 -7.70
CA LEU A 285 -25.49 20.29 -8.08
C LEU A 285 -25.71 20.85 -9.49
N LEU A 286 -24.86 21.78 -9.94
CA LEU A 286 -25.10 22.57 -11.15
C LEU A 286 -24.09 22.27 -12.27
N ASP A 287 -22.82 22.01 -11.95
CA ASP A 287 -21.82 21.68 -12.98
C ASP A 287 -22.17 20.37 -13.70
N PRO A 288 -22.41 20.37 -15.03
CA PRO A 288 -22.90 19.19 -15.74
C PRO A 288 -22.01 17.95 -15.61
N GLY A 289 -20.69 18.15 -15.63
CA GLY A 289 -19.72 17.06 -15.57
C GLY A 289 -19.65 16.42 -14.17
N THR A 290 -19.53 17.26 -13.15
CA THR A 290 -19.40 16.83 -11.76
C THR A 290 -20.72 16.34 -11.18
N HIS A 291 -21.84 17.00 -11.51
CA HIS A 291 -23.17 16.55 -11.11
C HIS A 291 -23.51 15.18 -11.71
N ALA A 292 -23.19 14.94 -12.99
CA ALA A 292 -23.40 13.62 -13.61
C ALA A 292 -22.58 12.53 -12.91
N LEU A 293 -21.31 12.80 -12.58
CA LEU A 293 -20.46 11.88 -11.83
C LEU A 293 -21.01 11.60 -10.42
N THR A 294 -21.45 12.64 -9.72
CA THR A 294 -22.00 12.58 -8.35
C THR A 294 -23.30 11.79 -8.31
N ARG A 295 -24.25 12.09 -9.22
CA ARG A 295 -25.52 11.37 -9.36
C ARG A 295 -25.30 9.88 -9.67
N ASN A 296 -24.42 9.58 -10.62
CA ASN A 296 -24.16 8.19 -11.02
C ASN A 296 -23.45 7.39 -9.90
N THR A 297 -22.71 8.06 -9.03
CA THR A 297 -21.95 7.44 -7.93
C THR A 297 -22.80 7.20 -6.68
N LEU A 298 -23.61 8.17 -6.28
CA LEU A 298 -24.41 8.12 -5.05
C LEU A 298 -25.71 7.30 -5.20
N MET A 299 -26.06 6.86 -6.41
CA MET A 299 -27.20 5.97 -6.59
C MET A 299 -26.92 4.56 -6.00
N PRO A 300 -27.81 4.04 -5.14
CA PRO A 300 -27.59 2.81 -4.37
C PRO A 300 -27.36 1.55 -5.22
N LYS A 301 -27.82 1.54 -6.48
CA LYS A 301 -27.62 0.42 -7.41
C LYS A 301 -26.14 0.11 -7.69
N MET A 302 -25.25 1.11 -7.68
CA MET A 302 -23.81 0.89 -7.90
C MET A 302 -23.03 0.54 -6.63
N LEU A 303 -23.45 1.04 -5.47
CA LEU A 303 -22.92 0.63 -4.16
C LEU A 303 -23.15 -0.87 -3.93
N LEU A 304 -24.35 -1.37 -4.25
CA LEU A 304 -24.70 -2.80 -4.22
C LEU A 304 -23.95 -3.63 -5.27
N ALA A 305 -23.61 -3.05 -6.42
CA ALA A 305 -22.88 -3.75 -7.49
C ALA A 305 -21.38 -3.92 -7.21
N HIS A 306 -20.79 -3.07 -6.35
CA HIS A 306 -19.37 -3.14 -5.96
C HIS A 306 -19.13 -3.95 -4.69
N ILE A 307 -20.17 -4.38 -3.98
CA ILE A 307 -20.06 -5.48 -3.01
C ILE A 307 -19.63 -6.69 -3.82
N PRO A 308 -18.44 -7.27 -3.58
CA PRO A 308 -18.05 -8.45 -4.31
C PRO A 308 -19.10 -9.52 -4.05
N ARG A 309 -19.72 -10.05 -5.13
CA ARG A 309 -20.63 -11.20 -5.08
C ARG A 309 -19.86 -12.46 -4.67
N TRP A 310 -19.30 -12.44 -3.46
CA TRP A 310 -18.51 -13.49 -2.82
C TRP A 310 -19.38 -14.72 -2.52
N SER A 311 -20.70 -14.59 -2.60
CA SER A 311 -21.62 -15.66 -2.21
C SER A 311 -22.01 -16.62 -3.33
N MET A 312 -22.02 -16.23 -4.61
CA MET A 312 -22.56 -17.12 -5.66
C MET A 312 -21.50 -17.97 -6.38
N ARG A 313 -20.42 -17.35 -6.90
CA ARG A 313 -19.35 -18.10 -7.59
C ARG A 313 -18.63 -19.06 -6.64
N THR A 314 -18.38 -18.63 -5.40
CA THR A 314 -17.71 -19.45 -4.38
C THR A 314 -18.60 -20.61 -3.93
N ARG A 315 -19.92 -20.42 -3.77
CA ARG A 315 -20.86 -21.51 -3.46
C ARG A 315 -20.95 -22.53 -4.60
N MET A 316 -20.96 -22.07 -5.86
CA MET A 316 -20.96 -23.00 -7.01
C MET A 316 -19.65 -23.77 -7.11
N ASN A 317 -18.50 -23.11 -6.92
CA ASN A 317 -17.20 -23.77 -6.92
C ASN A 317 -17.03 -24.73 -5.74
N LEU A 318 -17.55 -24.40 -4.55
CA LEU A 318 -17.55 -25.30 -3.40
C LEU A 318 -18.45 -26.52 -3.64
N LYS A 319 -19.62 -26.33 -4.27
CA LYS A 319 -20.51 -27.44 -4.63
C LYS A 319 -19.86 -28.36 -5.65
N ARG A 320 -19.20 -27.81 -6.69
CA ARG A 320 -18.42 -28.59 -7.67
C ARG A 320 -17.26 -29.34 -7.01
N ALA A 321 -16.45 -28.66 -6.21
CA ALA A 321 -15.33 -29.28 -5.51
C ALA A 321 -15.77 -30.39 -4.54
N LYS A 322 -16.90 -30.20 -3.83
CA LYS A 322 -17.49 -31.25 -2.97
C LYS A 322 -18.00 -32.45 -3.79
N ALA A 323 -18.62 -32.20 -4.95
CA ALA A 323 -19.08 -33.27 -5.84
C ALA A 323 -17.91 -34.06 -6.45
N GLU A 324 -16.86 -33.37 -6.91
CA GLU A 324 -15.65 -33.99 -7.44
C GLU A 324 -14.92 -34.81 -6.38
N TYR A 325 -14.81 -34.28 -5.15
CA TYR A 325 -14.22 -35.01 -4.03
C TYR A 325 -15.03 -36.27 -3.65
N ALA A 326 -16.37 -36.18 -3.63
CA ALA A 326 -17.23 -37.32 -3.36
C ALA A 326 -17.11 -38.40 -4.45
N ALA A 327 -17.07 -38.01 -5.72
CA ALA A 327 -16.87 -38.91 -6.85
C ALA A 327 -15.50 -39.61 -6.80
N ALA A 328 -14.44 -38.86 -6.50
CA ALA A 328 -13.09 -39.42 -6.34
C ALA A 328 -13.00 -40.39 -5.16
N LYS A 329 -13.72 -40.12 -4.06
CA LYS A 329 -13.79 -41.00 -2.89
C LYS A 329 -14.50 -42.32 -3.22
N LEU A 330 -15.59 -42.28 -3.98
CA LEU A 330 -16.31 -43.46 -4.45
C LEU A 330 -15.43 -44.31 -5.38
N LEU A 331 -14.76 -43.69 -6.36
CA LEU A 331 -13.83 -44.38 -7.25
C LEU A 331 -12.70 -45.07 -6.49
N ARG A 332 -12.10 -44.41 -5.47
CA ARG A 332 -11.09 -45.03 -4.63
C ARG A 332 -11.63 -46.21 -3.83
N SER A 333 -12.88 -46.13 -3.35
CA SER A 333 -13.51 -47.24 -2.62
C SER A 333 -13.77 -48.45 -3.52
N GLU A 334 -14.21 -48.23 -4.76
CA GLU A 334 -14.44 -49.29 -5.75
C GLU A 334 -13.12 -49.90 -6.23
N GLN A 335 -12.08 -49.09 -6.48
CA GLN A 335 -10.74 -49.60 -6.79
C GLN A 335 -10.16 -50.43 -5.63
N LYS A 336 -10.43 -50.04 -4.38
CA LYS A 336 -10.00 -50.81 -3.20
C LYS A 336 -10.74 -52.15 -3.12
N LYS A 337 -12.06 -52.18 -3.37
CA LYS A 337 -12.82 -53.44 -3.45
C LYS A 337 -12.32 -54.34 -4.58
N GLN A 338 -12.05 -53.80 -5.76
CA GLN A 338 -11.51 -54.56 -6.89
C GLN A 338 -10.11 -55.11 -6.63
N ARG A 339 -9.25 -54.36 -5.92
CA ARG A 339 -7.93 -54.85 -5.49
C ARG A 339 -8.03 -55.98 -4.47
N VAL A 340 -8.99 -55.91 -3.54
CA VAL A 340 -9.25 -56.99 -2.58
C VAL A 340 -9.84 -58.23 -3.27
N ALA A 341 -10.70 -58.05 -4.27
CA ALA A 341 -11.26 -59.15 -5.07
C ALA A 341 -10.26 -59.80 -6.04
N LYS A 342 -9.23 -59.06 -6.49
CA LYS A 342 -8.13 -59.57 -7.33
C LYS A 342 -6.91 -60.04 -6.54
N ALA A 343 -6.92 -59.96 -5.21
CA ALA A 343 -5.86 -60.53 -4.40
C ALA A 343 -5.93 -62.06 -4.51
N PRO A 344 -4.87 -62.76 -4.95
CA PRO A 344 -4.90 -64.21 -5.11
C PRO A 344 -5.14 -64.87 -3.75
N SER A 345 -6.00 -65.89 -3.72
CA SER A 345 -6.25 -66.67 -2.50
C SER A 345 -4.94 -67.29 -2.02
N ALA A 346 -4.76 -67.42 -0.70
CA ALA A 346 -3.55 -67.99 -0.09
C ALA A 346 -3.15 -69.36 -0.67
N SER A 347 -4.10 -70.11 -1.23
CA SER A 347 -3.88 -71.37 -1.96
C SER A 347 -3.12 -71.22 -3.29
N GLN A 348 -3.22 -70.09 -4.00
CA GLN A 348 -2.54 -69.86 -5.28
C GLN A 348 -1.09 -69.40 -5.12
N GLN A 349 -0.74 -68.78 -3.99
CA GLN A 349 0.64 -68.38 -3.70
C GLN A 349 1.50 -69.57 -3.24
N ALA A 350 0.92 -70.56 -2.55
CA ALA A 350 1.62 -71.78 -2.14
C ALA A 350 2.07 -72.63 -3.35
N HIS A 351 1.23 -72.76 -4.38
CA HIS A 351 1.59 -73.52 -5.60
C HIS A 351 2.70 -72.88 -6.45
N LYS A 352 2.87 -71.55 -6.40
CA LYS A 352 3.96 -70.86 -7.12
C LYS A 352 5.30 -70.95 -6.39
N ALA A 353 5.31 -71.05 -5.07
CA ALA A 353 6.53 -71.22 -4.30
C ALA A 353 7.15 -72.62 -4.51
N ASP A 354 6.33 -73.66 -4.59
CA ASP A 354 6.78 -75.04 -4.79
C ASP A 354 7.34 -75.29 -6.21
N ALA A 355 6.79 -74.59 -7.22
CA ALA A 355 7.30 -74.65 -8.59
C ALA A 355 8.64 -73.92 -8.79
N SER A 356 8.93 -72.90 -7.97
CA SER A 356 10.17 -72.12 -8.03
C SER A 356 11.36 -72.81 -7.33
N GLY A 357 11.10 -73.64 -6.31
CA GLY A 357 12.15 -74.36 -5.58
C GLY A 357 12.81 -75.46 -6.42
N LYS A 358 12.05 -76.12 -7.30
CA LYS A 358 12.57 -77.23 -8.12
C LYS A 358 13.40 -76.82 -9.34
N GLN A 359 13.44 -75.54 -9.70
CA GLN A 359 14.25 -75.05 -10.84
C GLN A 359 15.66 -74.55 -10.43
N GLN A 360 15.94 -74.35 -9.15
CA GLN A 360 17.25 -73.84 -8.69
C GLN A 360 18.28 -74.92 -8.28
N GLU A 361 17.88 -76.18 -8.13
CA GLU A 361 18.82 -77.28 -7.79
C GLU A 361 19.55 -77.92 -8.99
N GLY A 362 19.30 -77.48 -10.23
CA GLY A 362 19.81 -78.15 -11.44
C GLY A 362 20.97 -77.47 -12.19
N GLN A 363 21.55 -76.37 -11.70
CA GLN A 363 22.41 -75.51 -12.54
C GLN A 363 23.68 -74.95 -11.89
N ALA A 364 24.28 -75.68 -10.94
CA ALA A 364 25.57 -75.32 -10.34
C ALA A 364 26.55 -76.49 -10.37
N ASP A 365 27.07 -76.83 -11.56
CA ASP A 365 28.35 -77.53 -11.72
C ASP A 365 28.81 -77.46 -13.18
N THR A 366 29.73 -76.54 -13.51
CA THR A 366 30.82 -76.70 -14.50
C THR A 366 31.60 -75.39 -14.75
N SER A 367 32.91 -75.55 -15.03
CA SER A 367 33.96 -74.57 -15.41
C SER A 367 34.65 -73.85 -14.24
N VAL A 368 35.77 -74.33 -13.66
CA VAL A 368 37.12 -74.73 -14.14
C VAL A 368 37.96 -73.59 -14.74
N HIS A 369 39.02 -73.28 -13.99
CA HIS A 369 40.23 -72.50 -14.29
C HIS A 369 40.73 -72.52 -15.74
N ASN A 370 41.26 -71.38 -16.23
CA ASN A 370 42.65 -71.38 -16.69
C ASN A 370 43.35 -70.01 -16.64
N ASN A 371 44.68 -70.12 -16.55
CA ASN A 371 45.72 -69.17 -16.19
C ASN A 371 46.15 -68.13 -17.26
N ASN A 372 46.84 -67.10 -16.75
CA ASN A 372 48.15 -66.55 -17.14
C ASN A 372 48.37 -65.40 -18.17
N SER A 373 49.16 -64.44 -17.65
CA SER A 373 50.43 -63.85 -18.14
C SER A 373 50.49 -62.80 -19.26
N GLY A 374 51.15 -61.66 -18.94
CA GLY A 374 51.99 -60.79 -19.79
C GLY A 374 51.25 -59.95 -20.85
N GLU A 375 51.60 -58.70 -21.16
CA GLU A 375 52.77 -57.84 -20.89
C GLU A 375 52.32 -56.41 -20.53
#